data_AF-A0A7X6XVM7-F1
#
_entry.id   AF-A0A7X6XVM7-F1
#
_cell.length_a   1.000
_cell.length_b   1.000
_cell.length_c   1.000
_cell.angle_alpha   90.00
_cell.angle_beta   90.00
_cell.angle_gamma   90.00
#
_symmetry.space_group_name_H-M   'P 1'
#
loop_
_entity.id
_entity.type
_entity.pdbx_description
1 polymer ?
#
loop_
_entity_poly.entity_id
_entity_poly.type
_entity_poly.pdbx_seq_one_letter_code
_entity_poly.pdbx_strand_id
1 'polypeptide(L)'
;MKNTWTALLAIIGSAIIYRFADHFIGGKLLTFLYLVLLLVIGFFMSNTRGKNSRWLGKVVISLVVVFIFGIRLELFVFDEFYEILKTVGLYGSFLDLLLIYCGWVFYQV
;
A
#
# COMPACT_ATOMS: atom_id res chain seq x y z
N MET A 1 9.86 2.51 -20.13
CA MET A 1 8.56 1.98 -20.61
C MET A 1 8.47 0.44 -20.63
N LYS A 2 9.57 -0.33 -20.57
CA LYS A 2 9.49 -1.82 -20.58
C LYS A 2 8.96 -2.47 -19.28
N ASN A 3 8.98 -1.77 -18.14
CA ASN A 3 8.65 -2.35 -16.82
C ASN A 3 7.26 -1.95 -16.26
N THR A 4 6.51 -1.08 -16.95
CA THR A 4 5.20 -0.61 -16.46
C THR A 4 4.13 -1.69 -16.59
N TRP A 5 4.14 -2.46 -17.70
CA TRP A 5 3.20 -3.55 -17.94
C TRP A 5 3.41 -4.74 -16.99
N THR A 6 4.67 -5.08 -16.68
CA THR A 6 4.99 -6.14 -15.71
C THR A 6 4.61 -5.74 -14.29
N ALA A 7 4.78 -4.47 -13.91
CA ALA A 7 4.31 -3.96 -12.63
C ALA A 7 2.78 -3.99 -12.53
N LEU A 8 2.07 -3.61 -13.59
CA LEU A 8 0.60 -3.65 -13.64
C LEU A 8 0.07 -5.09 -13.51
N LEU A 9 0.70 -6.05 -14.19
CA LEU A 9 0.39 -7.47 -14.05
C LEU A 9 0.72 -8.01 -12.65
N ALA A 10 1.81 -7.55 -12.02
CA ALA A 10 2.15 -7.93 -10.64
C ALA A 10 1.14 -7.38 -9.62
N ILE A 11 0.64 -6.15 -9.83
CA ILE A 11 -0.42 -5.55 -8.99
C ILE A 11 -1.72 -6.34 -9.15
N ILE A 12 -2.15 -6.62 -10.38
CA ILE A 12 -3.37 -7.39 -10.64
C ILE A 12 -3.23 -8.81 -10.09
N GLY A 13 -2.09 -9.47 -10.33
CA GLY A 13 -1.81 -10.82 -9.86
C GLY A 13 -1.79 -10.91 -8.33
N SER A 14 -1.11 -9.99 -7.66
CA SER A 14 -1.08 -9.95 -6.19
C SER A 14 -2.45 -9.67 -5.58
N ALA A 15 -3.27 -8.80 -6.19
CA ALA A 15 -4.64 -8.56 -5.76
C ALA A 15 -5.54 -9.79 -5.91
N ILE A 16 -5.40 -10.55 -7.00
CA ILE A 16 -6.16 -11.79 -7.22
C ILE A 16 -5.74 -12.86 -6.20
N ILE A 17 -4.43 -13.07 -6.02
CA ILE A 17 -3.89 -14.05 -5.06
C ILE A 17 -4.34 -13.69 -3.63
N TYR A 18 -4.29 -12.42 -3.26
CA TYR A 18 -4.75 -11.97 -1.95
C TYR A 18 -6.23 -12.23 -1.74
N ARG A 19 -7.08 -11.86 -2.71
CA ARG A 19 -8.52 -12.09 -2.62
C ARG A 19 -8.87 -13.57 -2.52
N PHE A 20 -8.09 -14.43 -3.18
CA PHE A 20 -8.23 -15.87 -3.08
C PHE A 20 -7.76 -16.38 -1.71
N ALA A 21 -6.58 -15.96 -1.24
CA ALA A 21 -6.00 -16.42 0.01
C ALA A 21 -6.78 -15.93 1.26
N ASP A 22 -7.33 -14.71 1.21
CA ASP A 22 -8.19 -14.14 2.25
C ASP A 22 -9.49 -14.94 2.41
N HIS A 23 -10.02 -15.50 1.32
CA HIS A 23 -11.21 -16.36 1.37
C HIS A 23 -10.97 -17.69 2.09
N PHE A 24 -9.75 -18.22 2.09
CA PHE A 24 -9.41 -19.53 2.66
C PHE A 24 -8.80 -19.48 4.05
N ILE A 25 -7.89 -18.53 4.29
CA ILE A 25 -7.12 -18.46 5.55
C ILE A 25 -7.67 -17.37 6.45
N GLY A 26 -7.96 -16.19 5.89
CA GLY A 26 -8.40 -15.00 6.62
C GLY A 26 -7.41 -14.52 7.70
N GLY A 27 -7.48 -13.24 8.04
CA GLY A 27 -6.88 -12.71 9.26
C GLY A 27 -5.69 -11.78 9.11
N LYS A 28 -5.36 -11.12 10.23
CA LYS A 28 -4.47 -9.94 10.29
C LYS A 28 -3.06 -10.19 9.75
N LEU A 29 -2.53 -11.41 9.90
CA LEU A 29 -1.19 -11.75 9.42
C LEU A 29 -1.14 -11.81 7.89
N LEU A 30 -2.19 -12.31 7.23
CA LEU A 30 -2.27 -12.38 5.78
C LEU A 30 -2.45 -10.98 5.18
N THR A 31 -3.28 -10.15 5.80
CA THR A 31 -3.42 -8.72 5.46
C THR A 31 -2.09 -7.98 5.62
N PHE A 32 -1.33 -8.22 6.69
CA PHE A 32 -0.01 -7.63 6.88
C PHE A 32 0.96 -8.03 5.76
N LEU A 33 1.06 -9.32 5.44
CA LEU A 33 1.92 -9.82 4.36
C LEU A 33 1.54 -9.18 3.00
N TYR A 34 0.25 -9.02 2.74
CA TYR A 34 -0.23 -8.39 1.52
C TYR A 34 0.16 -6.92 1.40
N LEU A 35 -0.01 -6.15 2.47
CA LEU A 35 0.38 -4.74 2.51
C LEU A 35 1.91 -4.59 2.31
N VAL A 36 2.70 -5.46 2.94
CA VAL A 36 4.16 -5.48 2.72
C VAL A 36 4.48 -5.78 1.25
N LEU A 37 3.78 -6.74 0.64
CA LEU A 37 3.97 -7.10 -0.76
C LEU A 37 3.63 -5.91 -1.70
N LEU A 38 2.57 -5.16 -1.43
CA LEU A 38 2.21 -3.94 -2.18
C LEU A 38 3.30 -2.86 -2.09
N LEU A 39 3.89 -2.65 -0.90
CA LEU A 39 5.04 -1.74 -0.74
C LEU A 39 6.25 -2.19 -1.56
N VAL A 40 6.56 -3.49 -1.55
CA VAL A 40 7.65 -4.07 -2.33
C VAL A 40 7.42 -3.91 -3.83
N ILE A 41 6.18 -4.09 -4.30
CA ILE A 41 5.80 -3.82 -5.70
C ILE A 41 6.06 -2.35 -6.03
N GLY A 42 5.60 -1.42 -5.18
CA GLY A 42 5.85 0.01 -5.34
C GLY A 42 7.35 0.33 -5.44
N PHE A 43 8.17 -0.28 -4.58
CA PHE A 43 9.63 -0.14 -4.63
C PHE A 43 10.21 -0.59 -5.98
N PHE A 44 9.81 -1.75 -6.51
CA PHE A 44 10.28 -2.24 -7.80
C PHE A 44 9.89 -1.34 -8.98
N MET A 45 8.82 -0.54 -8.85
CA MET A 45 8.43 0.45 -9.86
C MET A 45 9.32 1.70 -9.87
N SER A 46 10.16 1.92 -8.84
CA SER A 46 11.02 3.09 -8.77
C SER A 46 12.20 2.97 -9.74
N ASN A 47 12.15 3.74 -10.83
CA ASN A 47 13.13 3.68 -11.91
C ASN A 47 14.31 4.65 -11.72
N THR A 48 14.25 5.53 -10.72
CA THR A 48 15.21 6.62 -10.49
C THR A 48 15.66 6.60 -9.05
N ARG A 49 16.82 5.98 -8.78
CA ARG A 49 17.49 6.02 -7.46
C ARG A 49 18.33 7.30 -7.32
N GLY A 50 17.74 8.44 -7.68
CA GLY A 50 18.39 9.74 -7.58
C GLY A 50 18.68 10.08 -6.12
N LYS A 51 19.90 10.53 -5.82
CA LYS A 51 20.40 10.84 -4.48
C LYS A 51 19.79 12.16 -3.97
N ASN A 52 18.47 12.27 -3.91
CA ASN A 52 17.80 13.41 -3.28
C ASN A 52 17.52 13.07 -1.80
N SER A 53 17.92 13.95 -0.89
CA SER A 53 17.86 13.70 0.56
C SER A 53 16.69 14.46 1.19
N ARG A 54 15.48 14.35 0.63
CA ARG A 54 14.29 14.91 1.27
C ARG A 54 13.83 13.98 2.40
N TRP A 55 14.61 13.96 3.48
CA TRP A 55 14.31 13.24 4.73
C TRP A 55 12.89 13.52 5.22
N LEU A 56 12.46 14.78 5.16
CA LEU A 56 11.11 15.18 5.59
C LEU A 56 10.01 14.46 4.79
N GLY A 57 10.21 14.28 3.47
CA GLY A 57 9.27 13.54 2.62
C GLY A 57 9.20 12.06 2.99
N LYS A 58 10.33 11.44 3.32
CA LYS A 58 10.37 10.04 3.79
C LYS A 58 9.62 9.86 5.10
N VAL A 59 9.78 10.80 6.05
CA VAL A 59 9.05 10.77 7.33
C VAL A 59 7.55 10.85 7.10
N VAL A 60 7.09 11.80 6.27
CA VAL A 60 5.66 11.96 5.95
C VAL A 60 5.10 10.70 5.29
N ILE A 61 5.82 10.11 4.32
CA ILE A 61 5.38 8.87 3.64
C ILE A 61 5.32 7.70 4.63
N SER A 62 6.32 7.53 5.51
CA SER A 62 6.30 6.48 6.53
C SER A 62 5.12 6.63 7.47
N LEU A 63 4.77 7.86 7.87
CA LEU A 63 3.62 8.15 8.72
C LEU A 63 2.30 7.75 8.04
N VAL A 64 2.16 8.06 6.74
CA VAL A 64 1.02 7.63 5.93
C VAL A 64 0.93 6.10 5.84
N VAL A 65 2.05 5.41 5.61
CA VAL A 65 2.08 3.93 5.56
C VAL A 65 1.62 3.33 6.89
N VAL A 66 2.10 3.85 8.02
CA VAL A 66 1.68 3.40 9.36
C VAL A 66 0.17 3.58 9.54
N PHE A 67 -0.38 4.72 9.11
CA PHE A 67 -1.83 4.95 9.17
C PHE A 67 -2.62 3.93 8.33
N ILE A 68 -2.18 3.66 7.09
CA ILE A 68 -2.86 2.69 6.22
C ILE A 68 -2.81 1.28 6.84
N PHE A 69 -1.66 0.88 7.39
CA PHE A 69 -1.53 -0.40 8.08
C PHE A 69 -2.46 -0.48 9.30
N GLY A 70 -2.51 0.56 10.12
CA GLY A 70 -3.36 0.56 11.29
C GLY A 70 -4.86 0.51 10.96
N ILE A 71 -5.29 1.16 9.88
CA ILE A 71 -6.68 1.08 9.39
C ILE A 71 -6.98 -0.32 8.85
N ARG A 72 -6.11 -0.86 7.98
CA ARG A 72 -6.33 -2.17 7.33
C ARG A 72 -6.23 -3.37 8.28
N LEU A 73 -5.45 -3.26 9.35
CA LEU A 73 -5.31 -4.30 10.36
C LEU A 73 -6.31 -4.16 11.52
N GLU A 74 -7.21 -3.18 11.43
CA GLU A 74 -8.18 -2.83 12.48
C GLU A 74 -7.47 -2.62 13.83
N LEU A 75 -6.32 -1.94 13.80
CA LEU A 75 -5.56 -1.56 14.99
C LEU A 75 -6.06 -0.23 15.57
N PHE A 76 -6.66 0.62 14.73
CA PHE A 76 -7.35 1.83 15.17
C PHE A 76 -8.84 1.54 15.34
N VAL A 77 -9.30 1.57 16.58
CA VAL A 77 -10.73 1.40 16.95
C VAL A 77 -11.39 2.78 16.96
N PHE A 78 -11.47 3.43 15.80
CA PHE A 78 -12.20 4.68 15.63
C PHE A 78 -13.23 4.51 14.52
N ASP A 79 -14.40 3.99 14.89
CA ASP A 79 -15.48 3.65 13.95
C ASP A 79 -15.97 4.87 13.16
N GLU A 80 -16.06 6.04 13.82
CA GLU A 80 -16.46 7.31 13.18
C GLU A 80 -15.46 7.77 12.10
N PHE A 81 -14.16 7.59 12.36
CA PHE A 81 -13.11 7.94 11.39
C PHE A 81 -13.16 7.01 10.16
N TYR A 82 -13.48 5.74 10.39
CA TYR A 82 -13.63 4.75 9.35
C TYR A 82 -14.87 5.00 8.47
N GLU A 83 -15.98 5.43 9.06
CA GLU A 83 -17.16 5.86 8.32
C GLU A 83 -16.87 7.08 7.45
N ILE A 84 -16.19 8.10 7.98
CA ILE A 84 -15.79 9.28 7.21
C ILE A 84 -14.87 8.88 6.04
N LEU A 85 -13.88 8.00 6.26
CA LEU A 85 -13.01 7.50 5.18
C LEU A 85 -13.81 6.77 4.10
N LYS A 86 -14.80 5.96 4.50
CA LYS A 86 -15.69 5.28 3.55
C LYS A 86 -16.54 6.26 2.75
N THR A 87 -17.07 7.31 3.38
CA THR A 87 -17.87 8.35 2.69
C THR A 87 -17.06 9.11 1.65
N VAL A 88 -15.77 9.37 1.93
CA VAL A 88 -14.85 10.05 1.00
C VAL A 88 -14.31 9.10 -0.09
N GLY A 89 -14.61 7.79 0.00
CA GLY A 89 -14.12 6.79 -0.95
C GLY A 89 -12.66 6.39 -0.73
N LEU A 90 -12.05 6.80 0.39
CA LEU A 90 -10.68 6.47 0.78
C LEU A 90 -10.63 5.10 1.48
N TYR A 91 -11.23 4.08 0.86
CA TYR A 91 -11.37 2.76 1.44
C TYR A 91 -10.99 1.64 0.46
N GLY A 92 -10.60 0.48 1.00
CA GLY A 92 -10.34 -0.73 0.21
C GLY A 92 -9.24 -0.53 -0.84
N SER A 93 -9.60 -0.73 -2.12
CA SER A 93 -8.66 -0.68 -3.25
C SER A 93 -7.94 0.67 -3.42
N PHE A 94 -8.55 1.77 -2.96
CA PHE A 94 -7.88 3.07 -2.99
C PHE A 94 -6.65 3.09 -2.06
N LEU A 95 -6.78 2.50 -0.86
CA LEU A 95 -5.67 2.39 0.10
C LEU A 95 -4.57 1.49 -0.45
N ASP A 96 -4.90 0.43 -1.18
CA ASP A 96 -3.91 -0.44 -1.83
C ASP A 96 -3.10 0.31 -2.89
N LEU A 97 -3.78 1.12 -3.70
CA LEU A 97 -3.18 1.97 -4.73
C LEU A 97 -2.30 3.06 -4.11
N LEU A 98 -2.76 3.67 -3.01
CA LEU A 98 -2.00 4.63 -2.22
C LEU A 98 -0.75 3.98 -1.61
N LEU A 99 -0.84 2.74 -1.14
CA LEU A 99 0.28 2.00 -0.57
C LEU A 99 1.37 1.70 -1.63
N ILE A 100 0.97 1.28 -2.82
CA ILE A 100 1.88 1.11 -3.97
C ILE A 100 2.54 2.44 -4.31
N TYR A 101 1.76 3.53 -4.35
CA TYR A 101 2.29 4.87 -4.60
C TYR A 101 3.30 5.31 -3.52
N CYS A 102 3.02 5.06 -2.25
CA CYS A 102 3.95 5.32 -1.15
C CYS A 102 5.25 4.53 -1.34
N GLY A 103 5.17 3.24 -1.65
CA GLY A 103 6.34 2.40 -1.94
C GLY A 103 7.15 2.89 -3.14
N TRP A 104 6.49 3.46 -4.15
CA TRP A 104 7.15 4.03 -5.32
C TRP A 104 7.86 5.37 -5.02
N VAL A 105 7.14 6.30 -4.39
CA VAL A 105 7.62 7.66 -4.10
C VAL A 105 8.68 7.68 -3.01
N PHE A 106 8.61 6.77 -2.03
CA PHE A 106 9.58 6.70 -0.92
C PHE A 106 11.04 6.61 -1.39
N TYR A 107 11.27 6.01 -2.55
CA TYR A 107 12.61 5.82 -3.13
C TYR A 107 12.96 6.84 -4.23
N GLN A 108 12.04 7.74 -4.58
CA GLN A 108 12.28 8.85 -5.51
C GLN A 108 12.57 10.17 -4.79
N VAL A 109 12.03 10.34 -3.57
CA VAL A 109 12.14 11.55 -2.73
C VAL A 109 13.38 11.49 -1.85
#